data_AF-A0A7X3ZJ50-F1
#
_entry.id   AF-A0A7X3ZJ50-F1
#
_cell.length_a   1.000
_cell.length_b   1.000
_cell.length_c   1.000
_cell.angle_alpha   90.00
_cell.angle_beta   90.00
_cell.angle_gamma   90.00
#
_symmetry.space_group_name_H-M   'P 1'
#
loop_
_entity.id
_entity.type
_entity.pdbx_description
1 polymer ?
#
loop_
_entity_poly.entity_id
_entity_poly.type
_entity_poly.pdbx_seq_one_letter_code
_entity_poly.pdbx_strand_id
1 'polypeptide(L)'
;MKGKTMSSRPRLVVEVFEHINYQGRKITLIDSETNTSQIGVQDIISSIKIYKGPSFNASPNYKAIFHEHFSFQGRRLVLAPGFYPNIHEIPYNFGDAISSISFSPAAHPTPPEYGSVPIIIEVFRDIDFSGQRSVILRDVGSMFEIGMNDVISSIRIQRGPNFPFSGCQVIFYEHVNFEGRRINIDLGSREFQRSVRNLRSLAHSQSFSDIISSIKIVPLGVFRVLIVIGDNLSGEPAVLESLTMLEGLEFQYTTVKINDNPDNRGDPNNAIKLSSITLSNFDIIWFTWNAPGHDGEYFVEDADDDIKEFVRKGGIVWASAMDNNIVPADGVHNPEPVWRGDWMPVDRHPITITNSNDSNVNITEDGQRTGMFTWPHKVDVDNLVTDDHWVTNDPSYRKLAVREDNGDAVSILLPWGEGYYVGFAVDTRDAHRTAVARPLMENILCYLANLAWQTSPRQPLKGRHSRTNTNNEIIFQ
;
A
#
# COMPACT_ATOMS: atom_id res chain seq x y z
N MET A 1 -43.17 -12.66 -13.96
CA MET A 1 -42.22 -11.98 -14.86
C MET A 1 -41.46 -10.95 -14.05
N LYS A 2 -40.21 -11.23 -13.66
CA LYS A 2 -39.34 -10.25 -12.99
C LYS A 2 -38.55 -9.49 -14.06
N GLY A 3 -38.53 -8.17 -13.93
CA GLY A 3 -37.91 -7.24 -14.86
C GLY A 3 -36.43 -7.57 -15.06
N LYS A 4 -36.05 -7.72 -16.33
CA LYS A 4 -34.68 -7.85 -16.78
C LYS A 4 -34.02 -6.48 -16.60
N THR A 5 -33.24 -6.33 -15.54
CA THR A 5 -32.40 -5.15 -15.30
C THR A 5 -31.49 -4.93 -16.50
N MET A 6 -31.34 -3.67 -16.92
CA MET A 6 -30.45 -3.26 -17.99
C MET A 6 -29.05 -3.82 -17.74
N SER A 7 -28.51 -4.50 -18.75
CA SER A 7 -27.19 -5.12 -18.77
C SER A 7 -26.09 -4.08 -18.51
N SER A 8 -25.71 -3.87 -17.26
CA SER A 8 -24.40 -3.32 -16.94
C SER A 8 -23.36 -4.26 -17.53
N ARG A 9 -22.48 -3.74 -18.41
CA ARG A 9 -21.40 -4.56 -18.97
C ARG A 9 -20.56 -5.12 -17.81
N PRO A 10 -20.23 -6.42 -17.82
CA PRO A 10 -19.55 -7.04 -16.70
C PRO A 10 -18.15 -6.47 -16.53
N ARG A 11 -17.74 -6.22 -15.29
CA ARG A 11 -16.38 -5.75 -14.97
C ARG A 11 -15.38 -6.89 -14.97
N LEU A 12 -15.80 -8.08 -14.57
CA LEU A 12 -15.03 -9.31 -14.62
C LEU A 12 -15.83 -10.41 -15.30
N VAL A 13 -15.12 -11.32 -15.97
CA VAL A 13 -15.67 -12.60 -16.43
C VAL A 13 -14.85 -13.69 -15.76
N VAL A 14 -15.48 -14.50 -14.92
CA VAL A 14 -14.82 -15.58 -14.17
C VAL A 14 -15.23 -16.92 -14.71
N GLU A 15 -14.26 -17.78 -14.95
CA GLU A 15 -14.48 -19.19 -15.24
C GLU A 15 -13.94 -20.02 -14.08
N VAL A 16 -14.79 -20.85 -13.48
CA VAL A 16 -14.41 -21.81 -12.44
C VAL A 16 -14.47 -23.23 -13.01
N PHE A 17 -13.52 -24.07 -12.57
CA PHE A 17 -13.33 -25.42 -13.08
C PHE A 17 -13.27 -26.41 -11.92
N GLU A 18 -13.92 -27.56 -12.11
CA GLU A 18 -13.98 -28.65 -11.14
C GLU A 18 -12.62 -29.29 -10.84
N HIS A 19 -11.70 -29.30 -11.81
CA HIS A 19 -10.38 -29.89 -11.63
C HIS A 19 -9.28 -28.85 -11.80
N ILE A 20 -8.08 -29.21 -11.33
CA ILE A 20 -6.87 -28.43 -11.57
C ILE A 20 -6.57 -28.31 -13.07
N ASN A 21 -5.74 -27.33 -13.44
CA ASN A 21 -5.32 -27.05 -14.81
C ASN A 21 -6.49 -26.85 -15.79
N TYR A 22 -7.58 -26.25 -15.30
CA TYR A 22 -8.76 -25.87 -16.07
C TYR A 22 -9.49 -27.04 -16.73
N GLN A 23 -9.50 -28.18 -16.06
CA GLN A 23 -10.16 -29.40 -16.52
C GLN A 23 -11.50 -29.62 -15.80
N GLY A 24 -12.29 -30.58 -16.28
CA GLY A 24 -13.58 -30.93 -15.69
C GLY A 24 -14.69 -29.94 -16.06
N ARG A 25 -15.77 -29.94 -15.26
CA ARG A 25 -16.91 -29.06 -15.49
C ARG A 25 -16.52 -27.59 -15.35
N LYS A 26 -16.94 -26.76 -16.31
CA LYS A 26 -16.71 -25.31 -16.34
C LYS A 26 -18.00 -24.54 -16.10
N ILE A 27 -17.98 -23.52 -15.25
CA ILE A 27 -19.04 -22.51 -15.11
C ILE A 27 -18.45 -21.11 -15.34
N THR A 28 -19.19 -20.26 -16.05
CA THR A 28 -18.83 -18.86 -16.29
C THR A 28 -19.75 -17.95 -15.49
N LEU A 29 -19.16 -17.02 -14.74
CA LEU A 29 -19.81 -16.07 -13.85
C LEU A 29 -19.46 -14.64 -14.29
N ILE A 30 -20.45 -13.78 -14.28
CA ILE A 30 -20.31 -12.34 -14.57
C ILE A 30 -20.89 -11.45 -13.46
N ASP A 31 -21.58 -12.06 -12.50
CA ASP A 31 -22.24 -11.44 -11.35
C ASP A 31 -22.12 -12.35 -10.11
N SER A 32 -22.28 -11.77 -8.92
CA SER A 32 -22.05 -12.46 -7.64
C SER A 32 -23.05 -13.60 -7.42
N GLU A 33 -22.59 -14.70 -6.84
CA GLU A 33 -23.38 -15.87 -6.49
C GLU A 33 -23.35 -16.11 -4.97
N THR A 34 -24.51 -15.98 -4.32
CA THR A 34 -24.65 -16.14 -2.86
C THR A 34 -24.56 -17.60 -2.40
N ASN A 35 -24.77 -18.56 -3.30
CA ASN A 35 -24.70 -19.98 -2.99
C ASN A 35 -24.33 -20.80 -4.24
N THR A 36 -23.10 -21.35 -4.27
CA THR A 36 -22.59 -22.10 -5.42
C THR A 36 -23.30 -23.43 -5.68
N SER A 37 -24.13 -23.93 -4.75
CA SER A 37 -25.01 -25.07 -5.02
C SER A 37 -26.04 -24.77 -6.11
N GLN A 38 -26.49 -23.52 -6.22
CA GLN A 38 -27.48 -23.09 -7.22
C GLN A 38 -26.96 -23.19 -8.65
N ILE A 39 -25.63 -23.13 -8.80
CA ILE A 39 -24.91 -23.28 -10.07
C ILE A 39 -24.19 -24.63 -10.18
N GLY A 40 -24.36 -25.50 -9.18
CA GLY A 40 -23.87 -26.88 -9.18
C GLY A 40 -22.35 -27.04 -9.09
N VAL A 41 -21.65 -26.09 -8.47
CA VAL A 41 -20.19 -26.13 -8.23
C VAL A 41 -19.82 -25.88 -6.76
N GLN A 42 -20.69 -26.29 -5.83
CA GLN A 42 -20.41 -26.21 -4.41
C GLN A 42 -19.23 -27.11 -4.04
N ASP A 43 -18.23 -26.55 -3.38
CA ASP A 43 -17.13 -27.27 -2.74
C ASP A 43 -16.44 -28.27 -3.69
N ILE A 44 -16.28 -27.90 -4.97
CA ILE A 44 -15.58 -28.70 -5.99
C ILE A 44 -14.67 -27.86 -6.90
N ILE A 45 -14.54 -26.55 -6.65
CA ILE A 45 -13.79 -25.65 -7.53
C ILE A 45 -12.30 -25.82 -7.24
N SER A 46 -11.53 -26.20 -8.26
CA SER A 46 -10.10 -26.52 -8.14
C SER A 46 -9.19 -25.60 -8.95
N SER A 47 -9.69 -24.95 -10.01
CA SER A 47 -8.94 -23.95 -10.78
C SER A 47 -9.84 -22.87 -11.35
N ILE A 48 -9.26 -21.68 -11.60
CA ILE A 48 -10.02 -20.45 -11.86
C ILE A 48 -9.32 -19.62 -12.94
N LYS A 49 -10.09 -19.06 -13.88
CA LYS A 49 -9.63 -18.01 -14.80
C LYS A 49 -10.46 -16.76 -14.58
N ILE A 50 -9.82 -15.60 -14.54
CA ILE A 50 -10.47 -14.31 -14.32
C ILE A 50 -10.02 -13.35 -15.41
N TYR A 51 -10.97 -12.92 -16.23
CA TYR A 51 -10.73 -12.00 -17.33
C TYR A 51 -11.24 -10.60 -16.97
N LYS A 52 -10.52 -9.58 -17.45
CA LYS A 52 -10.99 -8.19 -17.44
C LYS A 52 -12.20 -8.10 -18.38
N GLY A 53 -13.34 -7.70 -17.84
CA GLY A 53 -14.54 -7.43 -18.62
C GLY A 53 -14.51 -6.05 -19.28
N PRO A 54 -15.46 -5.73 -20.18
CA PRO A 54 -15.47 -4.47 -20.93
C PRO A 54 -15.52 -3.20 -20.07
N SER A 55 -15.97 -3.30 -18.82
CA SER A 55 -16.06 -2.19 -17.87
C SER A 55 -14.97 -2.21 -16.79
N PHE A 56 -13.94 -3.05 -16.93
CA PHE A 56 -12.85 -3.16 -15.94
C PHE A 56 -12.07 -1.84 -15.77
N ASN A 57 -11.82 -1.10 -16.85
CA ASN A 57 -11.04 0.14 -16.81
C ASN A 57 -11.70 1.26 -15.97
N ALA A 58 -13.01 1.17 -15.71
CA ALA A 58 -13.71 2.11 -14.84
C ALA A 58 -13.50 1.84 -13.34
N SER A 59 -12.87 0.72 -12.98
CA SER A 59 -12.47 0.38 -11.60
C SER A 59 -11.35 -0.69 -11.66
N PRO A 60 -10.09 -0.28 -11.84
CA PRO A 60 -8.97 -1.20 -12.11
C PRO A 60 -8.65 -2.18 -10.95
N ASN A 61 -9.27 -1.98 -9.78
CA ASN A 61 -9.11 -2.80 -8.58
C ASN A 61 -10.27 -3.79 -8.33
N TYR A 62 -11.10 -4.05 -9.34
CA TYR A 62 -12.19 -5.04 -9.23
C TYR A 62 -11.62 -6.47 -9.14
N LYS A 63 -12.01 -7.23 -8.11
CA LYS A 63 -11.54 -8.61 -7.87
C LYS A 63 -12.72 -9.56 -7.67
N ALA A 64 -12.46 -10.85 -7.88
CA ALA A 64 -13.39 -11.92 -7.49
C ALA A 64 -13.02 -12.42 -6.10
N ILE A 65 -14.00 -12.59 -5.22
CA ILE A 65 -13.82 -13.05 -3.85
C ILE A 65 -14.57 -14.38 -3.72
N PHE A 66 -13.85 -15.44 -3.41
CA PHE A 66 -14.40 -16.77 -3.17
C PHE A 66 -14.46 -17.01 -1.66
N HIS A 67 -15.60 -17.47 -1.17
CA HIS A 67 -15.90 -17.57 0.25
C HIS A 67 -16.17 -19.01 0.65
N GLU A 68 -15.69 -19.38 1.84
CA GLU A 68 -15.82 -20.72 2.39
C GLU A 68 -17.26 -21.10 2.75
N HIS A 69 -18.09 -20.10 3.04
CA HIS A 69 -19.49 -20.30 3.41
C HIS A 69 -20.43 -19.54 2.47
N PHE A 70 -21.72 -19.89 2.54
CA PHE A 70 -22.78 -19.21 1.80
C PHE A 70 -22.92 -17.75 2.25
N SER A 71 -23.55 -16.92 1.41
CA SER A 71 -23.81 -15.50 1.69
C SER A 71 -22.55 -14.69 2.06
N PHE A 72 -21.42 -15.02 1.41
CA PHE A 72 -20.15 -14.28 1.50
C PHE A 72 -19.50 -14.32 2.89
N GLN A 73 -19.53 -15.48 3.55
CA GLN A 73 -18.99 -15.68 4.89
C GLN A 73 -17.82 -16.68 4.93
N GLY A 74 -17.13 -16.75 6.07
CA GLY A 74 -16.01 -17.68 6.28
C GLY A 74 -14.67 -17.15 5.75
N ARG A 75 -13.70 -18.05 5.58
CA ARG A 75 -12.42 -17.68 4.96
C ARG A 75 -12.66 -17.18 3.53
N ARG A 76 -11.78 -16.29 3.07
CA ARG A 76 -11.87 -15.66 1.74
C ARG A 76 -10.61 -15.87 0.92
N LEU A 77 -10.80 -16.12 -0.38
CA LEU A 77 -9.77 -16.11 -1.41
C LEU A 77 -10.10 -14.98 -2.39
N VAL A 78 -9.30 -13.91 -2.39
CA VAL A 78 -9.50 -12.75 -3.27
C VAL A 78 -8.54 -12.85 -4.45
N LEU A 79 -9.07 -13.00 -5.66
CA LEU A 79 -8.29 -13.17 -6.88
C LEU A 79 -8.50 -12.00 -7.84
N ALA A 80 -7.40 -11.43 -8.31
CA ALA A 80 -7.37 -10.43 -9.38
C ALA A 80 -7.58 -11.09 -10.76
N PRO A 81 -7.72 -10.33 -11.85
CA PRO A 81 -7.63 -10.90 -13.19
C PRO A 81 -6.34 -11.71 -13.37
N GLY A 82 -6.48 -12.96 -13.81
CA GLY A 82 -5.37 -13.92 -13.81
C GLY A 82 -5.82 -15.36 -14.06
N PHE A 83 -4.84 -16.26 -14.04
CA PHE A 83 -5.00 -17.67 -14.32
C PHE A 83 -4.46 -18.47 -13.13
N TYR A 84 -5.35 -19.21 -12.47
CA TYR A 84 -5.10 -19.91 -11.21
C TYR A 84 -5.28 -21.41 -11.43
N PRO A 85 -4.23 -22.13 -11.86
CA PRO A 85 -4.35 -23.51 -12.32
C PRO A 85 -4.59 -24.51 -11.18
N ASN A 86 -4.28 -24.14 -9.93
CA ASN A 86 -4.51 -25.00 -8.79
C ASN A 86 -4.67 -24.14 -7.53
N ILE A 87 -5.86 -24.13 -6.93
CA ILE A 87 -6.13 -23.39 -5.68
C ILE A 87 -6.02 -24.24 -4.41
N HIS A 88 -5.74 -25.55 -4.56
CA HIS A 88 -5.44 -26.46 -3.46
C HIS A 88 -4.02 -26.26 -2.95
N GLU A 89 -3.13 -25.81 -3.83
CA GLU A 89 -1.74 -25.57 -3.50
C GLU A 89 -1.52 -24.17 -2.95
N ILE A 90 -0.40 -24.03 -2.24
CA ILE A 90 0.13 -22.75 -1.80
C ILE A 90 0.46 -21.89 -3.03
N PRO A 91 0.13 -20.58 -3.05
CA PRO A 91 -0.22 -19.74 -1.90
C PRO A 91 -1.71 -19.65 -1.57
N TYR A 92 -2.58 -20.39 -2.25
CA TYR A 92 -4.03 -20.24 -2.11
C TYR A 92 -4.56 -21.08 -0.95
N ASN A 93 -4.20 -22.37 -0.90
CA ASN A 93 -4.60 -23.33 0.13
C ASN A 93 -6.10 -23.22 0.52
N PHE A 94 -6.95 -22.99 -0.47
CA PHE A 94 -8.38 -22.80 -0.29
C PHE A 94 -9.13 -24.07 -0.66
N GLY A 95 -8.74 -24.66 -1.79
CA GLY A 95 -9.26 -25.94 -2.29
C GLY A 95 -10.78 -25.94 -2.52
N ASP A 96 -11.34 -27.13 -2.37
CA ASP A 96 -12.76 -27.48 -2.56
C ASP A 96 -13.63 -27.01 -1.39
N ALA A 97 -13.59 -25.73 -1.07
CA ALA A 97 -14.33 -25.13 0.05
C ALA A 97 -15.24 -23.97 -0.38
N ILE A 98 -15.33 -23.68 -1.68
CA ILE A 98 -16.01 -22.48 -2.18
C ILE A 98 -17.53 -22.67 -2.20
N SER A 99 -18.21 -21.94 -1.31
CA SER A 99 -19.66 -21.97 -1.14
C SER A 99 -20.37 -20.67 -1.57
N SER A 100 -19.65 -19.55 -1.77
CA SER A 100 -20.19 -18.34 -2.43
C SER A 100 -19.10 -17.50 -3.11
N ILE A 101 -19.48 -16.67 -4.08
CA ILE A 101 -18.56 -15.89 -4.92
C ILE A 101 -19.09 -14.46 -5.07
N SER A 102 -18.31 -13.44 -4.72
CA SER A 102 -18.68 -12.04 -4.91
C SER A 102 -17.71 -11.26 -5.78
N PHE A 103 -18.21 -10.20 -6.41
CA PHE A 103 -17.44 -9.25 -7.21
C PHE A 103 -17.47 -7.88 -6.56
N SER A 104 -16.30 -7.35 -6.22
CA SER A 104 -16.18 -6.07 -5.52
C SER A 104 -14.91 -5.35 -5.96
N PRO A 105 -14.87 -4.00 -5.93
CA PRO A 105 -13.60 -3.31 -5.80
C PRO A 105 -13.03 -3.82 -4.49
N ALA A 106 -12.00 -4.67 -4.56
CA ALA A 106 -11.50 -5.26 -3.33
C ALA A 106 -10.75 -4.17 -2.57
N ALA A 107 -11.37 -3.66 -1.50
CA ALA A 107 -10.69 -2.90 -0.45
C ALA A 107 -9.52 -3.72 0.15
N HIS A 108 -9.57 -5.05 0.05
CA HIS A 108 -8.67 -5.95 0.75
C HIS A 108 -7.88 -6.87 -0.20
N PRO A 109 -6.54 -6.80 -0.23
CA PRO A 109 -5.72 -7.72 -1.02
C PRO A 109 -5.43 -9.04 -0.27
N THR A 110 -5.86 -10.19 -0.81
CA THR A 110 -5.28 -11.53 -0.49
C THR A 110 -5.75 -12.61 -1.48
N PRO A 111 -4.94 -13.23 -2.40
CA PRO A 111 -3.54 -13.11 -2.83
C PRO A 111 -3.34 -13.00 -4.39
N PRO A 112 -2.08 -13.07 -4.89
CA PRO A 112 -1.34 -11.94 -5.42
C PRO A 112 -1.76 -11.48 -6.84
N GLU A 113 -1.92 -10.17 -7.04
CA GLU A 113 -1.15 -9.55 -8.12
C GLU A 113 0.30 -9.70 -7.65
N TYR A 114 1.12 -10.49 -8.34
CA TYR A 114 2.51 -10.67 -7.91
C TYR A 114 3.23 -9.33 -8.08
N GLY A 115 3.16 -8.49 -7.05
CA GLY A 115 4.20 -7.55 -6.74
C GLY A 115 5.50 -8.29 -6.43
N SER A 116 6.52 -7.55 -6.07
CA SER A 116 7.84 -8.12 -5.81
C SER A 116 7.83 -9.04 -4.59
N VAL A 117 8.40 -10.25 -4.74
CA VAL A 117 8.53 -11.25 -3.68
C VAL A 117 9.99 -11.30 -3.20
N PRO A 118 10.38 -10.53 -2.17
CA PRO A 118 11.76 -10.44 -1.71
C PRO A 118 12.23 -11.78 -1.13
N ILE A 119 11.37 -12.44 -0.36
CA ILE A 119 11.64 -13.68 0.35
C ILE A 119 10.42 -14.59 0.32
N ILE A 120 10.65 -15.87 0.58
CA ILE A 120 9.63 -16.89 0.78
C ILE A 120 9.82 -17.41 2.20
N ILE A 121 8.80 -17.26 3.04
CA ILE A 121 8.81 -17.73 4.42
C ILE A 121 7.89 -18.93 4.52
N GLU A 122 8.40 -20.07 4.94
CA GLU A 122 7.60 -21.23 5.35
C GLU A 122 7.52 -21.27 6.87
N VAL A 123 6.31 -21.34 7.40
CA VAL A 123 6.04 -21.48 8.84
C VAL A 123 5.37 -22.83 9.09
N PHE A 124 5.73 -23.46 10.21
CA PHE A 124 5.29 -24.81 10.56
C PHE A 124 4.77 -24.83 11.99
N ARG A 125 3.66 -25.57 12.18
CA ARG A 125 3.04 -25.72 13.50
C ARG A 125 3.97 -26.39 14.50
N ASP A 126 4.68 -27.43 14.07
CA ASP A 126 5.53 -28.21 14.96
C ASP A 126 7.01 -27.89 14.73
N ILE A 127 7.86 -28.36 15.65
CA ILE A 127 9.31 -28.25 15.52
C ILE A 127 9.85 -29.08 14.34
N ASP A 128 11.09 -28.83 13.95
CA ASP A 128 11.80 -29.52 12.88
C ASP A 128 11.04 -29.56 11.53
N PHE A 129 10.27 -28.51 11.26
CA PHE A 129 9.53 -28.28 10.01
C PHE A 129 8.45 -29.33 9.74
N SER A 130 7.72 -29.71 10.79
CA SER A 130 6.64 -30.70 10.73
C SER A 130 5.28 -30.08 11.07
N GLY A 131 4.21 -30.87 10.92
CA GLY A 131 2.84 -30.41 11.16
C GLY A 131 2.27 -29.55 10.03
N GLN A 132 1.23 -28.77 10.37
CA GLN A 132 0.60 -27.85 9.42
C GLN A 132 1.62 -26.81 8.92
N ARG A 133 1.69 -26.61 7.60
CA ARG A 133 2.60 -25.68 6.94
C ARG A 133 1.82 -24.53 6.29
N SER A 134 2.35 -23.32 6.35
CA SER A 134 1.88 -22.18 5.56
C SER A 134 3.07 -21.43 4.94
N VAL A 135 2.81 -20.67 3.88
CA VAL A 135 3.83 -19.87 3.19
C VAL A 135 3.40 -18.41 3.13
N ILE A 136 4.34 -17.54 3.45
CA ILE A 136 4.15 -16.11 3.59
C ILE A 136 5.10 -15.42 2.61
N LEU A 137 4.53 -14.55 1.79
CA LEU A 137 5.22 -13.87 0.68
C LEU A 137 5.20 -12.34 0.81
N ARG A 138 4.49 -11.82 1.82
CA ARG A 138 4.30 -10.39 2.13
C ARG A 138 3.96 -10.24 3.61
N ASP A 139 3.87 -8.99 4.06
CA ASP A 139 3.40 -8.65 5.40
C ASP A 139 2.05 -9.31 5.72
N VAL A 140 1.92 -9.79 6.95
CA VAL A 140 0.70 -10.38 7.50
C VAL A 140 0.39 -9.65 8.79
N GLY A 141 -0.62 -8.76 8.75
CA GLY A 141 -1.06 -8.00 9.93
C GLY A 141 -1.79 -8.87 10.95
N SER A 142 -2.36 -10.01 10.55
CA SER A 142 -2.97 -10.97 11.46
C SER A 142 -2.82 -12.40 10.97
N MET A 143 -2.21 -13.25 11.78
CA MET A 143 -1.95 -14.65 11.43
C MET A 143 -3.23 -15.51 11.42
N PHE A 144 -4.34 -14.99 11.94
CA PHE A 144 -5.68 -15.55 11.72
C PHE A 144 -6.05 -15.60 10.25
N GLU A 145 -5.60 -14.64 9.44
CA GLU A 145 -5.90 -14.57 8.00
C GLU A 145 -5.34 -15.76 7.22
N ILE A 146 -4.30 -16.43 7.77
CA ILE A 146 -3.66 -17.59 7.15
C ILE A 146 -3.81 -18.88 7.99
N GLY A 147 -4.63 -18.84 9.04
CA GLY A 147 -4.95 -20.02 9.87
C GLY A 147 -3.79 -20.57 10.69
N MET A 148 -2.81 -19.73 11.05
CA MET A 148 -1.57 -20.13 11.76
C MET A 148 -1.27 -19.22 12.98
N ASN A 149 -2.29 -18.64 13.60
CA ASN A 149 -2.13 -17.74 14.74
C ASN A 149 -1.64 -18.47 16.00
N ASP A 150 -0.55 -17.98 16.59
CA ASP A 150 0.01 -18.44 17.88
C ASP A 150 0.28 -19.94 17.99
N VAL A 151 0.62 -20.57 16.86
CA VAL A 151 0.89 -22.02 16.79
C VAL A 151 2.17 -22.34 16.04
N ILE A 152 3.01 -21.35 15.71
CA ILE A 152 4.22 -21.59 14.89
C ILE A 152 5.37 -21.99 15.78
N SER A 153 6.00 -23.14 15.52
CA SER A 153 7.18 -23.62 16.27
C SER A 153 8.46 -23.73 15.44
N SER A 154 8.38 -23.72 14.10
CA SER A 154 9.58 -23.70 13.25
C SER A 154 9.39 -22.92 11.95
N ILE A 155 10.49 -22.39 11.40
CA ILE A 155 10.49 -21.41 10.31
C ILE A 155 11.62 -21.71 9.31
N ARG A 156 11.33 -21.62 8.02
CA ARG A 156 12.34 -21.52 6.95
C ARG A 156 12.13 -20.23 6.18
N ILE A 157 13.20 -19.48 5.95
CA ILE A 157 13.20 -18.27 5.13
C ILE A 157 14.20 -18.51 4.01
N GLN A 158 13.78 -18.26 2.78
CA GLN A 158 14.66 -18.32 1.62
C GLN A 158 14.44 -17.10 0.74
N ARG A 159 15.40 -16.84 -0.15
CA ARG A 159 15.25 -15.77 -1.15
C ARG A 159 14.04 -16.00 -2.04
N GLY A 160 13.32 -14.94 -2.31
CA GLY A 160 12.35 -14.87 -3.39
C GLY A 160 13.02 -14.41 -4.69
N PRO A 161 12.27 -14.44 -5.80
CA PRO A 161 12.78 -14.01 -7.12
C PRO A 161 13.27 -12.55 -7.15
N ASN A 162 12.78 -11.74 -6.22
CA ASN A 162 13.00 -10.31 -6.13
C ASN A 162 13.89 -9.91 -4.95
N PHE A 163 14.71 -10.84 -4.44
CA PHE A 163 15.52 -10.59 -3.24
C PHE A 163 16.43 -9.34 -3.38
N PRO A 164 16.36 -8.39 -2.44
CA PRO A 164 17.16 -7.17 -2.46
C PRO A 164 18.67 -7.44 -2.29
N PHE A 165 19.50 -6.67 -2.99
CA PHE A 165 20.97 -6.82 -2.89
C PHE A 165 21.52 -6.52 -1.50
N SER A 166 20.86 -5.65 -0.73
CA SER A 166 21.27 -5.30 0.63
C SER A 166 20.82 -6.31 1.68
N GLY A 167 20.00 -7.31 1.32
CA GLY A 167 19.40 -8.26 2.25
C GLY A 167 17.97 -7.90 2.64
N CYS A 168 17.31 -8.79 3.38
CA CYS A 168 15.93 -8.62 3.80
C CYS A 168 15.80 -9.04 5.27
N GLN A 169 15.05 -8.27 6.04
CA GLN A 169 14.73 -8.58 7.42
C GLN A 169 13.28 -9.07 7.52
N VAL A 170 13.07 -10.10 8.34
CA VAL A 170 11.72 -10.56 8.73
C VAL A 170 11.54 -10.29 10.20
N ILE A 171 10.46 -9.59 10.55
CA ILE A 171 10.12 -9.26 11.92
C ILE A 171 8.84 -10.00 12.29
N PHE A 172 8.95 -10.88 13.29
CA PHE A 172 7.82 -11.62 13.84
C PHE A 172 7.36 -10.92 15.11
N TYR A 173 6.04 -10.82 15.29
CA TYR A 173 5.42 -10.10 16.40
C TYR A 173 4.52 -11.00 17.22
N GLU A 174 4.55 -10.77 18.53
CA GLU A 174 3.72 -11.46 19.51
C GLU A 174 2.23 -11.11 19.37
N HIS A 175 1.91 -9.89 18.90
CA HIS A 175 0.52 -9.43 18.74
C HIS A 175 0.21 -9.18 17.26
N VAL A 176 -1.09 -9.06 16.95
CA VAL A 176 -1.55 -8.61 15.62
C VAL A 176 -1.12 -7.16 15.36
N ASN A 177 -1.19 -6.73 14.10
CA ASN A 177 -0.88 -5.38 13.64
C ASN A 177 0.53 -4.91 14.00
N PHE A 178 1.50 -5.81 14.04
CA PHE A 178 2.93 -5.53 14.28
C PHE A 178 3.22 -4.97 15.69
N GLU A 179 2.45 -5.39 16.69
CA GLU A 179 2.59 -4.94 18.07
C GLU A 179 3.26 -5.99 18.99
N GLY A 180 3.58 -5.57 20.22
CA GLY A 180 4.13 -6.44 21.25
C GLY A 180 5.62 -6.72 21.10
N ARG A 181 6.10 -7.81 21.70
CA ARG A 181 7.50 -8.22 21.56
C ARG A 181 7.77 -8.64 20.12
N ARG A 182 9.01 -8.45 19.67
CA ARG A 182 9.44 -8.78 18.31
C ARG A 182 10.68 -9.66 18.25
N ILE A 183 10.78 -10.47 17.20
CA ILE A 183 11.95 -11.29 16.85
C ILE A 183 12.35 -10.94 15.42
N ASN A 184 13.61 -10.56 15.24
CA ASN A 184 14.14 -10.24 13.92
C ASN A 184 14.96 -11.43 13.40
N ILE A 185 14.64 -11.87 12.18
CA ILE A 185 15.43 -12.86 11.45
C ILE A 185 15.87 -12.23 10.13
N ASP A 186 17.16 -11.91 10.07
CA ASP A 186 17.77 -11.31 8.89
C ASP A 186 18.21 -12.40 7.91
N LEU A 187 17.99 -12.15 6.62
CA LEU A 187 18.62 -12.88 5.52
C LEU A 187 19.57 -11.92 4.80
N GLY A 188 20.87 -12.08 5.04
CA GLY A 188 21.90 -11.20 4.52
C GLY A 188 22.09 -11.31 2.99
N SER A 189 22.76 -10.34 2.39
CA SER A 189 23.04 -10.25 0.95
C SER A 189 23.77 -11.46 0.34
N ARG A 190 24.44 -12.29 1.17
CA ARG A 190 25.14 -13.52 0.76
C ARG A 190 24.46 -14.81 1.21
N GLU A 191 23.41 -14.72 2.04
CA GLU A 191 22.69 -15.88 2.57
C GLU A 191 21.51 -16.25 1.67
N PHE A 192 21.38 -17.52 1.28
CA PHE A 192 20.29 -17.98 0.41
C PHE A 192 19.07 -18.47 1.19
N GLN A 193 19.30 -18.97 2.40
CA GLN A 193 18.28 -19.46 3.29
C GLN A 193 18.71 -19.30 4.75
N ARG A 194 17.73 -19.23 5.64
CA ARG A 194 17.88 -19.28 7.08
C ARG A 194 16.76 -20.11 7.66
N SER A 195 17.02 -20.85 8.73
CA SER A 195 16.01 -21.73 9.32
C SER A 195 16.11 -21.77 10.83
N VAL A 196 14.97 -21.79 11.49
CA VAL A 196 14.82 -21.99 12.93
C VAL A 196 14.02 -23.27 13.14
N ARG A 197 14.69 -24.33 13.58
CA ARG A 197 14.08 -25.65 13.80
C ARG A 197 13.15 -25.70 15.01
N ASN A 198 13.39 -24.83 15.99
CA ASN A 198 12.59 -24.74 17.20
C ASN A 198 12.64 -23.31 17.73
N LEU A 199 11.53 -22.58 17.67
CA LEU A 199 11.46 -21.20 18.17
C LEU A 199 11.70 -21.08 19.67
N ARG A 200 11.38 -22.15 20.42
CA ARG A 200 11.60 -22.22 21.87
C ARG A 200 13.08 -22.37 22.24
N SER A 201 13.95 -22.74 21.27
CA SER A 201 15.40 -22.79 21.51
C SER A 201 16.10 -21.44 21.33
N LEU A 202 15.41 -20.43 20.80
CA LEU A 202 15.92 -19.06 20.80
C LEU A 202 16.00 -18.56 22.26
N ALA A 203 16.93 -17.65 22.55
CA ALA A 203 17.05 -17.08 23.89
C ALA A 203 15.70 -16.50 24.35
N HIS A 204 15.35 -16.60 25.63
CA HIS A 204 14.05 -16.11 26.12
C HIS A 204 13.85 -14.59 25.93
N SER A 205 14.93 -13.83 25.78
CA SER A 205 14.91 -12.41 25.38
C SER A 205 14.66 -12.19 23.87
N GLN A 206 14.63 -13.26 23.09
CA GLN A 206 14.50 -13.31 21.63
C GLN A 206 13.41 -14.29 21.19
N SER A 207 12.52 -14.69 22.10
CA SER A 207 11.44 -15.63 21.84
C SER A 207 10.24 -15.33 22.73
N PHE A 208 9.06 -15.32 22.12
CA PHE A 208 7.77 -15.41 22.80
C PHE A 208 7.15 -16.80 22.56
N SER A 209 8.01 -17.82 22.49
CA SER A 209 7.66 -19.22 22.21
C SER A 209 7.00 -19.38 20.84
N ASP A 210 5.76 -19.88 20.80
CA ASP A 210 5.03 -20.15 19.55
C ASP A 210 3.99 -19.05 19.22
N ILE A 211 3.98 -17.95 19.98
CA ILE A 211 2.97 -16.88 19.92
C ILE A 211 3.32 -15.90 18.79
N ILE A 212 3.18 -16.29 17.52
CA ILE A 212 3.34 -15.39 16.37
C ILE A 212 1.97 -14.98 15.85
N SER A 213 1.65 -13.69 15.97
CA SER A 213 0.35 -13.12 15.59
C SER A 213 0.42 -12.13 14.41
N SER A 214 1.60 -11.60 14.07
CA SER A 214 1.81 -10.85 12.83
C SER A 214 3.28 -10.89 12.36
N ILE A 215 3.51 -10.62 11.08
CA ILE A 215 4.83 -10.72 10.43
C ILE A 215 5.02 -9.55 9.47
N LYS A 216 6.16 -8.86 9.58
CA LYS A 216 6.61 -7.82 8.65
C LYS A 216 7.82 -8.27 7.86
N ILE A 217 7.82 -7.99 6.56
CA ILE A 217 8.91 -8.25 5.63
C ILE A 217 9.49 -6.90 5.21
N VAL A 218 10.77 -6.70 5.50
CA VAL A 218 11.48 -5.43 5.29
C VAL A 218 12.62 -5.65 4.30
N PRO A 219 12.42 -5.38 3.00
CA PRO A 219 13.49 -5.40 2.02
C PRO A 219 14.44 -4.24 2.29
N LEU A 220 15.71 -4.54 2.59
CA LEU A 220 16.68 -3.51 2.91
C LEU A 220 17.12 -2.80 1.62
N GLY A 221 17.29 -1.49 1.71
CA GLY A 221 17.59 -0.65 0.57
C GLY A 221 18.01 0.74 0.98
N VAL A 222 18.48 1.50 -0.01
CA VAL A 222 18.76 2.92 0.10
C VAL A 222 17.70 3.67 -0.67
N PHE A 223 17.02 4.60 -0.01
CA PHE A 223 15.92 5.37 -0.58
C PHE A 223 16.27 6.83 -0.64
N ARG A 224 16.09 7.44 -1.81
CA ARG A 224 16.29 8.88 -2.00
C ARG A 224 14.98 9.61 -1.81
N VAL A 225 14.96 10.55 -0.87
CA VAL A 225 13.78 11.33 -0.49
C VAL A 225 14.03 12.79 -0.85
N LEU A 226 13.14 13.36 -1.67
CA LEU A 226 13.08 14.80 -1.90
C LEU A 226 12.11 15.41 -0.89
N ILE A 227 12.62 16.19 0.05
CA ILE A 227 11.80 16.98 0.98
C ILE A 227 11.49 18.31 0.31
N VAL A 228 10.21 18.59 0.08
CA VAL A 228 9.74 19.81 -0.55
C VAL A 228 9.04 20.68 0.48
N ILE A 229 9.58 21.87 0.70
CA ILE A 229 9.08 22.85 1.68
C ILE A 229 8.40 24.00 0.92
N GLY A 230 7.10 24.18 1.16
CA GLY A 230 6.35 25.37 0.75
C GLY A 230 6.06 26.32 1.91
N ASP A 231 5.99 25.83 3.15
CA ASP A 231 5.83 26.65 4.35
C ASP A 231 6.99 26.41 5.33
N ASN A 232 7.74 27.47 5.68
CA ASN A 232 8.90 27.38 6.58
C ASN A 232 8.55 27.12 8.06
N LEU A 233 7.26 27.07 8.43
CA LEU A 233 6.82 26.70 9.78
C LEU A 233 6.85 25.19 10.01
N SER A 234 6.88 24.37 8.95
CA SER A 234 6.90 22.92 9.12
C SER A 234 8.17 22.45 9.85
N GLY A 235 8.00 21.67 10.92
CA GLY A 235 9.10 21.02 11.64
C GLY A 235 9.58 19.71 11.01
N GLU A 236 8.92 19.22 9.96
CA GLU A 236 9.20 17.93 9.32
C GLU A 236 10.63 17.80 8.76
N PRO A 237 11.22 18.80 8.07
CA PRO A 237 12.55 18.66 7.48
C PRO A 237 13.61 18.24 8.49
N ALA A 238 13.63 18.88 9.67
CA ALA A 238 14.60 18.59 10.72
C ALA A 238 14.40 17.18 11.31
N VAL A 239 13.16 16.69 11.37
CA VAL A 239 12.87 15.31 11.78
C VAL A 239 13.38 14.34 10.73
N LEU A 240 12.98 14.51 9.47
CA LEU A 240 13.34 13.60 8.37
C LEU A 240 14.86 13.52 8.18
N GLU A 241 15.56 14.65 8.14
CA GLU A 241 17.02 14.69 7.96
C GLU A 241 17.78 14.00 9.11
N SER A 242 17.18 13.89 10.30
CA SER A 242 17.75 13.13 11.42
C SER A 242 17.60 11.61 11.25
N LEU A 243 16.66 11.16 10.43
CA LEU A 243 16.29 9.75 10.20
C LEU A 243 17.07 9.16 9.02
N THR A 244 18.39 9.05 9.13
CA THR A 244 19.24 8.47 8.07
C THR A 244 19.21 6.95 8.01
N MET A 245 18.82 6.29 9.12
CA MET A 245 18.62 4.85 9.21
C MET A 245 17.44 4.52 10.12
N LEU A 246 16.49 3.73 9.65
CA LEU A 246 15.31 3.32 10.43
C LEU A 246 14.91 1.89 10.04
N GLU A 247 14.84 0.98 11.02
CA GLU A 247 14.52 -0.45 10.82
C GLU A 247 15.36 -1.12 9.70
N GLY A 248 16.63 -0.73 9.60
CA GLY A 248 17.57 -1.24 8.60
C GLY A 248 17.46 -0.62 7.20
N LEU A 249 16.50 0.29 6.99
CA LEU A 249 16.36 1.08 5.77
C LEU A 249 17.26 2.31 5.86
N GLU A 250 17.97 2.63 4.78
CA GLU A 250 18.81 3.83 4.68
C GLU A 250 18.10 4.92 3.87
N PHE A 251 18.16 6.16 4.34
CA PHE A 251 17.53 7.31 3.69
C PHE A 251 18.54 8.39 3.35
N GLN A 252 18.46 8.89 2.12
CA GLN A 252 19.27 9.98 1.60
C GLN A 252 18.36 11.13 1.21
N TYR A 253 18.55 12.28 1.86
CA TYR A 253 17.67 13.42 1.70
C TYR A 253 18.24 14.47 0.75
N THR A 254 17.34 15.13 0.02
CA THR A 254 17.59 16.42 -0.61
C THR A 254 16.43 17.31 -0.25
N THR A 255 16.73 18.49 0.30
CA THR A 255 15.71 19.42 0.78
C THR A 255 15.68 20.64 -0.12
N VAL A 256 14.48 21.02 -0.59
CA VAL A 256 14.28 22.19 -1.45
C VAL A 256 13.14 23.04 -0.89
N LYS A 257 13.26 24.36 -1.10
CA LYS A 257 12.19 25.32 -0.83
C LYS A 257 11.60 25.75 -2.17
N ILE A 258 10.28 25.83 -2.28
CA ILE A 258 9.61 26.14 -3.55
C ILE A 258 8.73 27.39 -3.51
N ASN A 259 8.45 27.91 -2.32
CA ASN A 259 7.69 29.14 -2.12
C ASN A 259 8.65 30.30 -1.88
N ASP A 260 8.65 31.29 -2.79
CA ASP A 260 9.46 32.50 -2.70
C ASP A 260 8.74 33.67 -2.02
N ASN A 261 7.45 33.55 -1.68
CA ASN A 261 6.68 34.62 -1.07
C ASN A 261 6.91 34.70 0.46
N PRO A 262 7.66 35.71 0.96
CA PRO A 262 7.92 35.84 2.40
C PRO A 262 6.67 36.16 3.22
N ASP A 263 5.64 36.77 2.61
CA ASP A 263 4.39 37.11 3.29
C ASP A 263 3.51 35.87 3.49
N ASN A 264 3.76 34.82 2.71
CA ASN A 264 3.13 33.50 2.80
C ASN A 264 4.15 32.45 3.26
N ARG A 265 4.98 32.78 4.25
CA ARG A 265 5.93 31.85 4.91
C ARG A 265 7.02 31.26 4.00
N GLY A 266 7.22 31.79 2.79
CA GLY A 266 8.26 31.40 1.85
C GLY A 266 9.67 31.92 2.18
N ASP A 267 10.63 31.58 1.33
CA ASP A 267 12.03 31.99 1.42
C ASP A 267 12.53 32.53 0.07
N PRO A 268 12.38 33.83 -0.21
CA PRO A 268 12.71 34.43 -1.52
C PRO A 268 14.16 34.26 -1.95
N ASN A 269 15.08 34.01 -1.01
CA ASN A 269 16.51 33.91 -1.32
C ASN A 269 16.94 32.49 -1.71
N ASN A 270 16.18 31.48 -1.30
CA ASN A 270 16.54 30.07 -1.47
C ASN A 270 15.49 29.26 -2.23
N ALA A 271 14.31 29.82 -2.48
CA ALA A 271 13.27 29.16 -3.23
C ALA A 271 13.69 28.88 -4.68
N ILE A 272 13.32 27.70 -5.16
CA ILE A 272 13.57 27.25 -6.53
C ILE A 272 12.27 26.75 -7.15
N LYS A 273 12.25 26.72 -8.48
CA LYS A 273 11.20 26.04 -9.24
C LYS A 273 11.32 24.53 -9.06
N LEU A 274 10.23 23.84 -8.71
CA LEU A 274 10.27 22.38 -8.53
C LEU A 274 10.59 21.65 -9.85
N SER A 275 10.15 22.21 -10.98
CA SER A 275 10.49 21.74 -12.35
C SER A 275 11.98 21.78 -12.67
N SER A 276 12.79 22.52 -11.90
CA SER A 276 14.25 22.50 -12.04
C SER A 276 14.89 21.22 -11.48
N ILE A 277 14.14 20.42 -10.71
CA ILE A 277 14.59 19.18 -10.11
C ILE A 277 14.18 17.99 -10.99
N THR A 278 15.15 17.15 -11.34
CA THR A 278 14.86 15.88 -12.00
C THR A 278 14.28 14.87 -11.00
N LEU A 279 12.95 14.81 -10.92
CA LEU A 279 12.22 13.99 -9.94
C LEU A 279 12.54 12.48 -10.03
N SER A 280 12.93 11.96 -11.21
CA SER A 280 13.34 10.56 -11.38
C SER A 280 14.63 10.18 -10.64
N ASN A 281 15.34 11.15 -10.05
CA ASN A 281 16.48 10.89 -9.17
C ASN A 281 16.08 10.42 -7.77
N PHE A 282 14.79 10.47 -7.43
CA PHE A 282 14.23 10.15 -6.13
C PHE A 282 13.35 8.91 -6.18
N ASP A 283 13.15 8.30 -5.01
CA ASP A 283 12.20 7.21 -4.79
C ASP A 283 10.88 7.76 -4.20
N ILE A 284 11.03 8.77 -3.33
CA ILE A 284 9.94 9.39 -2.58
C ILE A 284 10.05 10.92 -2.72
N ILE A 285 8.92 11.58 -2.96
CA ILE A 285 8.74 13.02 -2.79
C ILE A 285 7.89 13.22 -1.53
N TRP A 286 8.39 14.04 -0.61
CA TRP A 286 7.73 14.36 0.64
C TRP A 286 7.35 15.84 0.64
N PHE A 287 6.08 16.12 0.39
CA PHE A 287 5.52 17.45 0.61
C PHE A 287 5.26 17.63 2.10
N THR A 288 5.99 18.56 2.72
CA THR A 288 5.75 18.93 4.11
C THR A 288 4.40 19.60 4.27
N TRP A 289 4.00 19.89 5.51
CA TRP A 289 2.81 20.69 5.82
C TRP A 289 2.69 21.91 4.91
N ASN A 290 1.56 22.00 4.19
CA ASN A 290 1.20 23.01 3.20
C ASN A 290 2.20 23.26 2.05
N ALA A 291 3.09 22.30 1.78
CA ALA A 291 4.07 22.46 0.72
C ALA A 291 3.49 22.60 -0.70
N PRO A 292 2.38 21.93 -1.09
CA PRO A 292 1.81 22.12 -2.42
C PRO A 292 1.12 23.49 -2.62
N GLY A 293 0.68 24.13 -1.53
CA GLY A 293 -0.01 25.41 -1.56
C GLY A 293 -0.51 25.82 -0.18
N HIS A 294 -0.60 27.13 0.05
CA HIS A 294 -1.07 27.76 1.29
C HIS A 294 -1.65 29.15 1.05
N ASP A 295 -2.65 29.58 1.84
CA ASP A 295 -3.19 30.95 1.85
C ASP A 295 -3.49 31.51 0.44
N GLY A 296 -4.14 30.68 -0.39
CA GLY A 296 -4.57 31.05 -1.75
C GLY A 296 -3.53 30.89 -2.85
N GLU A 297 -2.29 30.51 -2.53
CA GLU A 297 -1.22 30.33 -3.51
C GLU A 297 -0.92 28.86 -3.80
N TYR A 298 -0.64 28.56 -5.07
CA TYR A 298 -0.32 27.22 -5.55
C TYR A 298 1.16 27.12 -5.94
N PHE A 299 1.97 26.43 -5.14
CA PHE A 299 3.43 26.48 -5.25
C PHE A 299 4.03 25.48 -6.24
N VAL A 300 3.27 24.47 -6.65
CA VAL A 300 3.76 23.35 -7.49
C VAL A 300 3.27 23.39 -8.94
N GLU A 301 2.66 24.50 -9.36
CA GLU A 301 2.13 24.70 -10.72
C GLU A 301 3.15 24.36 -11.82
N ASP A 302 4.42 24.70 -11.60
CA ASP A 302 5.46 24.49 -12.59
C ASP A 302 5.83 23.01 -12.78
N ALA A 303 5.39 22.12 -11.89
CA ALA A 303 5.78 20.71 -11.84
C ALA A 303 4.61 19.71 -11.82
N ASP A 304 3.35 20.14 -12.02
CA ASP A 304 2.15 19.27 -11.95
C ASP A 304 2.29 17.99 -12.76
N ASP A 305 2.64 18.12 -14.05
CA ASP A 305 2.77 17.00 -14.97
C ASP A 305 3.98 16.11 -14.64
N ASP A 306 5.07 16.71 -14.17
CA ASP A 306 6.27 15.98 -13.74
C ASP A 306 6.00 15.13 -12.50
N ILE A 307 5.20 15.63 -11.55
CA ILE A 307 4.79 14.89 -10.35
C ILE A 307 3.88 13.72 -10.75
N LYS A 308 2.85 13.97 -11.59
CA LYS A 308 1.97 12.91 -12.09
C LYS A 308 2.74 11.84 -12.86
N GLU A 309 3.73 12.23 -13.66
CA GLU A 309 4.57 11.30 -14.41
C GLU A 309 5.53 10.52 -13.50
N PHE A 310 6.09 11.16 -12.47
CA PHE A 310 6.91 10.52 -11.45
C PHE A 310 6.14 9.40 -10.75
N VAL A 311 4.93 9.68 -10.26
CA VAL A 311 4.08 8.66 -9.60
C VAL A 311 3.67 7.59 -10.61
N ARG A 312 3.26 7.98 -11.83
CA ARG A 312 2.87 7.01 -12.87
C ARG A 312 3.97 5.99 -13.17
N LYS A 313 5.24 6.40 -13.12
CA LYS A 313 6.42 5.56 -13.35
C LYS A 313 6.86 4.72 -12.14
N GLY A 314 6.18 4.84 -11.00
CA GLY A 314 6.44 4.06 -9.79
C GLY A 314 7.01 4.84 -8.61
N GLY A 315 7.14 6.17 -8.71
CA GLY A 315 7.50 7.02 -7.60
C GLY A 315 6.40 7.12 -6.54
N ILE A 316 6.77 7.49 -5.32
CA ILE A 316 5.83 7.67 -4.21
C ILE A 316 5.78 9.14 -3.82
N VAL A 317 4.59 9.72 -3.75
CA VAL A 317 4.38 11.07 -3.22
C VAL A 317 3.67 10.98 -1.87
N TRP A 318 4.21 11.68 -0.89
CA TRP A 318 3.59 11.95 0.39
C TRP A 318 3.17 13.42 0.50
N ALA A 319 2.02 13.69 1.12
CA ALA A 319 1.60 15.03 1.52
C ALA A 319 1.07 15.06 2.96
N SER A 320 1.70 15.87 3.81
CA SER A 320 1.34 16.06 5.23
C SER A 320 0.13 16.95 5.47
N ALA A 321 -0.10 17.96 4.63
CA ALA A 321 -1.35 18.73 4.61
C ALA A 321 -1.32 19.62 3.39
N MET A 322 -2.48 20.11 3.01
CA MET A 322 -2.61 21.20 2.05
C MET A 322 -3.84 22.01 2.45
N ASP A 323 -3.79 23.31 2.20
CA ASP A 323 -4.85 24.25 2.57
C ASP A 323 -6.09 24.06 1.66
N ASN A 324 -7.27 24.39 2.18
CA ASN A 324 -8.53 24.29 1.47
C ASN A 324 -8.79 25.46 0.49
N ASN A 325 -8.04 26.55 0.59
CA ASN A 325 -8.34 27.82 -0.11
C ASN A 325 -7.49 28.06 -1.37
N ILE A 326 -6.79 27.05 -1.88
CA ILE A 326 -5.90 27.20 -3.04
C ILE A 326 -6.70 27.51 -4.30
N VAL A 327 -6.56 28.73 -4.81
CA VAL A 327 -7.30 29.22 -5.97
C VAL A 327 -6.42 29.29 -7.23
N PRO A 328 -7.00 29.09 -8.43
CA PRO A 328 -6.31 29.37 -9.68
C PRO A 328 -5.86 30.84 -9.78
N ALA A 329 -4.68 31.08 -10.36
CA ALA A 329 -4.09 32.42 -10.46
C ALA A 329 -4.88 33.42 -11.34
N ASP A 330 -5.86 32.94 -12.12
CA ASP A 330 -6.45 33.71 -13.21
C ASP A 330 -7.58 34.67 -12.79
N GLY A 331 -8.09 34.60 -11.55
CA GLY A 331 -8.98 35.59 -10.94
C GLY A 331 -10.27 35.93 -11.72
N VAL A 332 -10.61 35.19 -12.78
CA VAL A 332 -11.63 35.60 -13.77
C VAL A 332 -12.77 34.57 -13.94
N HIS A 333 -12.73 33.39 -13.31
CA HIS A 333 -13.79 32.39 -13.51
C HIS A 333 -14.51 31.95 -12.22
N ASN A 334 -15.80 32.35 -12.16
CA ASN A 334 -16.92 31.88 -11.32
C ASN A 334 -16.86 32.12 -9.78
N PRO A 335 -18.03 32.33 -9.14
CA PRO A 335 -18.13 32.71 -7.72
C PRO A 335 -17.85 31.56 -6.73
N GLU A 336 -17.39 30.41 -7.20
CA GLU A 336 -17.12 29.22 -6.39
C GLU A 336 -15.64 28.85 -6.58
N PRO A 337 -14.78 28.97 -5.56
CA PRO A 337 -13.39 28.55 -5.67
C PRO A 337 -13.34 27.03 -5.82
N VAL A 338 -12.99 26.54 -7.02
CA VAL A 338 -12.62 25.13 -7.19
C VAL A 338 -11.21 24.98 -6.64
N TRP A 339 -11.08 24.29 -5.52
CA TRP A 339 -9.78 23.96 -4.92
C TRP A 339 -8.83 23.39 -5.97
N ARG A 340 -7.61 23.94 -6.05
CA ARG A 340 -6.60 23.53 -7.02
C ARG A 340 -5.64 22.49 -6.42
N GLY A 341 -5.51 21.35 -7.10
CA GLY A 341 -4.65 20.23 -6.69
C GLY A 341 -4.12 19.42 -7.86
N ASP A 342 -3.74 20.11 -8.96
CA ASP A 342 -3.41 19.52 -10.26
C ASP A 342 -2.14 18.62 -10.28
N TRP A 343 -1.36 18.65 -9.19
CA TRP A 343 -0.25 17.73 -8.92
C TRP A 343 -0.74 16.29 -8.65
N MET A 344 -2.03 16.13 -8.32
CA MET A 344 -2.76 14.87 -8.31
C MET A 344 -3.63 14.76 -9.57
N PRO A 345 -4.01 13.53 -10.01
CA PRO A 345 -4.89 13.34 -11.17
C PRO A 345 -6.37 13.64 -10.85
N VAL A 346 -6.66 14.84 -10.34
CA VAL A 346 -7.99 15.26 -9.84
C VAL A 346 -9.07 15.27 -10.91
N ASP A 347 -8.68 15.40 -12.18
CA ASP A 347 -9.55 15.32 -13.36
C ASP A 347 -10.14 13.91 -13.56
N ARG A 348 -9.40 12.87 -13.13
CA ARG A 348 -9.82 11.47 -13.22
C ARG A 348 -10.28 10.91 -11.89
N HIS A 349 -9.67 11.40 -10.82
CA HIS A 349 -9.92 10.98 -9.46
C HIS A 349 -10.28 12.19 -8.60
N PRO A 350 -11.55 12.64 -8.64
CA PRO A 350 -11.94 13.87 -7.95
C PRO A 350 -11.72 13.78 -6.44
N ILE A 351 -11.06 14.81 -5.91
CA ILE A 351 -10.80 15.01 -4.49
C ILE A 351 -10.67 16.51 -4.23
N THR A 352 -11.08 16.95 -3.05
CA THR A 352 -10.95 18.33 -2.60
C THR A 352 -10.49 18.36 -1.15
N ILE A 353 -10.06 19.54 -0.69
CA ILE A 353 -9.74 19.78 0.71
C ILE A 353 -10.80 20.69 1.31
N THR A 354 -11.15 20.47 2.58
CA THR A 354 -12.12 21.27 3.32
C THR A 354 -11.50 21.79 4.60
N ASN A 355 -11.80 23.07 4.90
CA ASN A 355 -11.39 23.70 6.15
C ASN A 355 -11.97 22.92 7.33
N SER A 356 -11.11 22.50 8.25
CA SER A 356 -11.58 21.79 9.43
C SER A 356 -10.76 22.06 10.68
N ASN A 357 -11.45 22.07 11.82
CA ASN A 357 -10.79 21.99 13.11
C ASN A 357 -10.22 20.58 13.34
N ASP A 358 -9.31 20.51 14.30
CA ASP A 358 -8.78 19.25 14.83
C ASP A 358 -9.91 18.31 15.30
N SER A 359 -9.70 17.01 15.12
CA SER A 359 -10.69 15.97 15.40
C SER A 359 -10.02 14.62 15.65
N ASN A 360 -10.66 13.82 16.48
CA ASN A 360 -10.23 12.44 16.74
C ASN A 360 -10.23 11.63 15.45
N VAL A 361 -9.34 10.63 15.40
CA VAL A 361 -9.06 9.87 14.20
C VAL A 361 -9.33 8.38 14.42
N ASN A 362 -10.17 7.80 13.58
CA ASN A 362 -10.40 6.37 13.53
C ASN A 362 -9.54 5.73 12.42
N ILE A 363 -8.66 4.80 12.80
CA ILE A 363 -7.87 4.02 11.85
C ILE A 363 -8.79 2.96 11.21
N THR A 364 -8.84 2.93 9.88
CA THR A 364 -9.63 1.94 9.13
C THR A 364 -8.94 0.57 9.11
N GLU A 365 -9.65 -0.49 8.70
CA GLU A 365 -9.04 -1.82 8.46
C GLU A 365 -7.88 -1.73 7.45
N ASP A 366 -8.04 -0.90 6.41
CA ASP A 366 -7.02 -0.64 5.41
C ASP A 366 -5.79 0.05 6.00
N GLY A 367 -5.98 1.02 6.89
CA GLY A 367 -4.92 1.71 7.62
C GLY A 367 -4.18 0.80 8.59
N GLN A 368 -4.87 -0.07 9.32
CA GLN A 368 -4.21 -1.03 10.24
C GLN A 368 -3.23 -1.94 9.49
N ARG A 369 -3.58 -2.34 8.26
CA ARG A 369 -2.76 -3.23 7.43
C ARG A 369 -1.50 -2.60 6.86
N THR A 370 -1.42 -1.27 6.78
CA THR A 370 -0.18 -0.60 6.32
C THR A 370 0.92 -0.68 7.39
N GLY A 371 0.52 -0.79 8.67
CA GLY A 371 1.40 -0.62 9.82
C GLY A 371 1.86 0.82 10.03
N MET A 372 1.36 1.81 9.29
CA MET A 372 1.71 3.24 9.47
C MET A 372 1.38 3.76 10.88
N PHE A 373 0.48 3.10 11.60
CA PHE A 373 0.06 3.50 12.93
C PHE A 373 0.65 2.64 14.04
N THR A 374 1.41 1.59 13.68
CA THR A 374 1.89 0.60 14.65
C THR A 374 3.37 0.22 14.48
N TRP A 375 4.01 0.57 13.36
CA TRP A 375 5.40 0.19 13.10
C TRP A 375 6.23 1.27 12.39
N PRO A 376 7.47 1.54 12.87
CA PRO A 376 8.13 0.94 14.05
C PRO A 376 7.55 1.31 15.42
N HIS A 377 6.71 2.33 15.49
CA HIS A 377 6.17 2.85 16.74
C HIS A 377 4.65 2.73 16.79
N LYS A 378 4.11 2.38 17.97
CA LYS A 378 2.68 2.55 18.20
C LYS A 378 2.36 4.03 18.27
N VAL A 379 1.50 4.49 17.36
CA VAL A 379 1.03 5.87 17.29
C VAL A 379 -0.29 5.97 18.04
N ASP A 380 -0.34 6.91 18.98
CA ASP A 380 -1.60 7.35 19.57
C ASP A 380 -2.17 8.45 18.68
N VAL A 381 -3.12 8.07 17.82
CA VAL A 381 -3.67 8.97 16.80
C VAL A 381 -4.51 10.10 17.39
N ASP A 382 -5.01 9.94 18.61
CA ASP A 382 -5.79 10.97 19.31
C ASP A 382 -4.90 12.08 19.89
N ASN A 383 -3.58 11.86 19.97
CA ASN A 383 -2.63 12.92 20.32
C ASN A 383 -2.20 13.75 19.10
N LEU A 384 -2.38 13.23 17.88
CA LEU A 384 -2.00 13.95 16.68
C LEU A 384 -2.89 15.17 16.50
N VAL A 385 -2.30 16.27 16.06
CA VAL A 385 -3.08 17.43 15.62
C VAL A 385 -3.30 17.31 14.13
N THR A 386 -4.57 17.37 13.74
CA THR A 386 -4.99 17.35 12.33
C THR A 386 -5.26 18.74 11.80
N ASP A 387 -5.03 18.90 10.50
CA ASP A 387 -5.35 20.12 9.75
C ASP A 387 -6.53 19.86 8.78
N ASP A 388 -6.68 20.74 7.80
CA ASP A 388 -7.57 20.56 6.66
C ASP A 388 -7.44 19.18 6.01
N HIS A 389 -8.59 18.58 5.72
CA HIS A 389 -8.68 17.16 5.39
C HIS A 389 -9.27 16.92 4.01
N TRP A 390 -9.14 15.68 3.56
CA TRP A 390 -9.50 15.22 2.24
C TRP A 390 -10.97 14.79 2.17
N VAL A 391 -11.69 15.34 1.19
CA VAL A 391 -13.07 14.98 0.87
C VAL A 391 -13.13 14.38 -0.54
N THR A 392 -13.57 13.14 -0.64
CA THR A 392 -13.76 12.45 -1.92
C THR A 392 -14.83 11.37 -1.80
N ASN A 393 -15.56 11.18 -2.90
CA ASN A 393 -16.47 10.05 -3.11
C ASN A 393 -15.93 9.06 -4.15
N ASP A 394 -14.72 9.27 -4.68
CA ASP A 394 -14.13 8.36 -5.65
C ASP A 394 -13.59 7.09 -4.94
N PRO A 395 -14.12 5.90 -5.28
CA PRO A 395 -13.72 4.63 -4.66
C PRO A 395 -12.28 4.19 -4.99
N SER A 396 -11.57 4.91 -5.85
CA SER A 396 -10.16 4.68 -6.18
C SER A 396 -9.24 5.09 -5.02
N TYR A 397 -9.69 6.02 -4.18
CA TYR A 397 -9.01 6.37 -2.94
C TYR A 397 -9.34 5.33 -1.86
N ARG A 398 -8.29 4.81 -1.23
CA ARG A 398 -8.41 4.08 0.03
C ARG A 398 -8.27 5.08 1.17
N LYS A 399 -9.28 5.16 2.03
CA LYS A 399 -9.21 5.92 3.27
C LYS A 399 -8.43 5.07 4.27
N LEU A 400 -7.25 5.52 4.71
CA LEU A 400 -6.44 4.80 5.69
C LEU A 400 -6.84 5.17 7.12
N ALA A 401 -7.24 6.42 7.32
CA ALA A 401 -7.79 6.92 8.57
C ALA A 401 -8.88 7.95 8.27
N VAL A 402 -9.90 7.99 9.11
CA VAL A 402 -11.07 8.87 8.95
C VAL A 402 -11.32 9.65 10.22
N ARG A 403 -11.94 10.83 10.09
CA ARG A 403 -12.37 11.63 11.23
C ARG A 403 -13.51 10.93 11.96
N GLU A 404 -13.56 11.06 13.28
CA GLU A 404 -14.66 10.52 14.10
C GLU A 404 -15.98 11.30 13.89
N ASP A 405 -15.89 12.60 13.62
CA ASP A 405 -17.05 13.50 13.53
C ASP A 405 -17.90 13.34 12.26
N ASN A 406 -17.27 13.13 11.10
CA ASN A 406 -17.95 13.08 9.80
C ASN A 406 -17.58 11.89 8.91
N GLY A 407 -16.54 11.11 9.26
CA GLY A 407 -16.07 9.97 8.46
C GLY A 407 -15.30 10.35 7.19
N ASP A 408 -14.94 11.62 7.01
CA ASP A 408 -14.08 12.07 5.92
C ASP A 408 -12.63 11.66 6.14
N ALA A 409 -11.86 11.65 5.05
CA ALA A 409 -10.53 11.06 5.07
C ALA A 409 -9.52 12.04 5.69
N VAL A 410 -8.92 11.64 6.81
CA VAL A 410 -7.69 12.29 7.31
C VAL A 410 -6.49 11.73 6.57
N SER A 411 -6.54 10.46 6.17
CA SER A 411 -5.47 9.82 5.41
C SER A 411 -5.98 9.06 4.20
N ILE A 412 -5.26 9.22 3.09
CA ILE A 412 -5.61 8.66 1.79
C ILE A 412 -4.44 7.88 1.18
N LEU A 413 -4.80 6.94 0.31
CA LEU A 413 -3.91 6.26 -0.61
C LEU A 413 -4.59 6.18 -1.97
N LEU A 414 -3.93 6.70 -3.01
CA LEU A 414 -4.36 6.59 -4.40
C LEU A 414 -3.27 5.91 -5.24
N PRO A 415 -3.53 4.71 -5.79
CA PRO A 415 -2.68 4.12 -6.82
C PRO A 415 -2.76 4.95 -8.10
N TRP A 416 -1.60 5.26 -8.70
CA TRP A 416 -1.54 5.96 -9.98
C TRP A 416 -0.39 5.44 -10.85
N GLY A 417 -0.75 4.86 -11.99
CA GLY A 417 0.19 4.09 -12.80
C GLY A 417 0.81 2.96 -11.97
N GLU A 418 2.12 2.96 -11.83
CA GLU A 418 2.84 1.97 -11.01
C GLU A 418 3.15 2.47 -9.59
N GLY A 419 2.90 3.74 -9.27
CA GLY A 419 3.24 4.36 -7.98
C GLY A 419 2.01 4.73 -7.16
N TYR A 420 2.23 5.53 -6.12
CA TYR A 420 1.19 5.90 -5.17
C TYR A 420 1.29 7.36 -4.73
N TYR A 421 0.12 8.00 -4.59
CA TYR A 421 -0.06 9.16 -3.74
C TYR A 421 -0.52 8.69 -2.37
N VAL A 422 0.10 9.22 -1.32
CA VAL A 422 -0.23 8.96 0.07
C VAL A 422 -0.36 10.30 0.77
N GLY A 423 -1.34 10.45 1.64
CA GLY A 423 -1.48 11.66 2.44
C GLY A 423 -2.03 11.37 3.82
N PHE A 424 -1.75 12.26 4.75
CA PHE A 424 -2.38 12.32 6.06
C PHE A 424 -2.40 13.79 6.45
N ALA A 425 -3.54 14.37 6.83
CA ALA A 425 -3.68 15.77 7.24
C ALA A 425 -3.07 16.04 8.62
N VAL A 426 -1.76 15.87 8.76
CA VAL A 426 -1.00 16.09 9.99
C VAL A 426 -0.47 17.50 10.03
N ASP A 427 -0.73 18.17 11.14
CA ASP A 427 -0.24 19.50 11.40
C ASP A 427 1.14 19.45 12.05
N THR A 428 2.13 20.11 11.44
CA THR A 428 3.51 20.14 11.95
C THR A 428 4.06 21.56 12.07
N ARG A 429 3.17 22.58 12.13
CA ARG A 429 3.53 24.00 12.05
C ARG A 429 4.28 24.57 13.25
N ASP A 430 4.42 23.79 14.32
CA ASP A 430 5.17 24.16 15.51
C ASP A 430 5.89 22.96 16.16
N ALA A 431 6.79 23.26 17.09
CA ALA A 431 7.64 22.28 17.74
C ALA A 431 6.87 21.22 18.57
N HIS A 432 5.76 21.60 19.20
CA HIS A 432 4.95 20.66 19.98
C HIS A 432 4.25 19.67 19.04
N ARG A 433 3.57 20.18 18.01
CA ARG A 433 2.87 19.35 17.02
C ARG A 433 3.82 18.43 16.27
N THR A 434 4.98 18.95 15.87
CA THR A 434 6.06 18.16 15.26
C THR A 434 6.57 17.04 16.19
N ALA A 435 6.76 17.34 17.48
CA ALA A 435 7.22 16.34 18.44
C ALA A 435 6.21 15.21 18.62
N VAL A 436 4.92 15.52 18.62
CA VAL A 436 3.84 14.53 18.72
C VAL A 436 3.70 13.72 17.41
N ALA A 437 3.89 14.35 16.25
CA ALA A 437 3.84 13.68 14.94
C ALA A 437 5.08 12.82 14.62
N ARG A 438 6.18 12.94 15.37
CA ARG A 438 7.44 12.21 15.08
C ARG A 438 7.27 10.69 14.92
N PRO A 439 6.59 9.96 15.84
CA PRO A 439 6.41 8.52 15.68
C PRO A 439 5.64 8.18 14.40
N LEU A 440 4.66 9.01 14.01
CA LEU A 440 3.93 8.84 12.76
C LEU A 440 4.86 9.06 11.55
N MET A 441 5.70 10.10 11.55
CA MET A 441 6.67 10.36 10.47
C MET A 441 7.64 9.20 10.26
N GLU A 442 8.17 8.63 11.35
CA GLU A 442 9.04 7.45 11.33
C GLU A 442 8.33 6.25 10.69
N ASN A 443 7.08 5.98 11.08
CA ASN A 443 6.26 4.92 10.51
C ASN A 443 5.93 5.14 9.03
N ILE A 444 5.53 6.36 8.66
CA ILE A 444 5.23 6.73 7.27
C ILE A 444 6.47 6.49 6.43
N LEU A 445 7.63 6.97 6.86
CA LEU A 445 8.87 6.82 6.10
C LEU A 445 9.17 5.35 5.78
N CYS A 446 9.02 4.45 6.76
CA CYS A 446 9.19 3.02 6.50
C CYS A 446 8.10 2.44 5.59
N TYR A 447 6.84 2.90 5.70
CA TYR A 447 5.76 2.47 4.82
C TYR A 447 5.99 2.91 3.37
N LEU A 448 6.35 4.17 3.14
CA LEU A 448 6.66 4.71 1.82
C LEU A 448 7.87 4.00 1.20
N ALA A 449 8.89 3.67 2.00
CA ALA A 449 10.02 2.87 1.55
C ALA A 449 9.60 1.47 1.09
N ASN A 450 8.66 0.81 1.79
CA ASN A 450 8.13 -0.48 1.36
C ASN A 450 7.36 -0.36 0.04
N LEU A 451 6.55 0.69 -0.14
CA LEU A 451 5.91 0.95 -1.44
C LEU A 451 6.94 1.21 -2.53
N ALA A 452 7.87 2.14 -2.30
CA ALA A 452 8.92 2.52 -3.24
C ALA A 452 9.80 1.33 -3.61
N TRP A 453 10.08 0.42 -2.67
CA TRP A 453 10.80 -0.80 -2.97
C TRP A 453 10.10 -1.59 -4.07
N GLN A 454 8.78 -1.76 -3.98
CA GLN A 454 7.99 -2.51 -4.94
C GLN A 454 7.87 -1.82 -6.31
N THR A 455 7.83 -0.49 -6.33
CA THR A 455 7.39 0.28 -7.50
C THR A 455 8.47 1.11 -8.17
N SER A 456 9.43 1.63 -7.41
CA SER A 456 10.42 2.60 -7.91
C SER A 456 11.32 1.98 -8.98
N PRO A 457 11.52 2.66 -10.12
CA PRO A 457 12.48 2.24 -11.15
C PRO A 457 13.93 2.15 -10.65
N ARG A 458 14.27 2.87 -9.58
CA ARG A 458 15.62 2.88 -9.00
C ARG A 458 15.89 1.64 -8.17
N GLN A 459 14.84 0.99 -7.68
CA GLN A 459 14.97 -0.19 -6.83
C GLN A 459 15.25 -1.42 -7.70
N PRO A 460 15.97 -2.44 -7.18
CA PRO A 460 16.58 -3.53 -7.95
C PRO A 460 15.63 -4.34 -8.86
N LEU A 461 14.32 -4.19 -8.68
CA LEU A 461 13.25 -4.96 -9.28
C LEU A 461 13.04 -4.60 -10.76
N LYS A 462 13.16 -3.32 -11.12
CA LYS A 462 13.01 -2.85 -12.52
C LYS A 462 14.31 -2.79 -13.31
N GLY A 463 15.46 -2.73 -12.63
CA GLY A 463 16.78 -2.80 -13.27
C GLY A 463 17.02 -4.11 -14.05
N ARG A 464 16.28 -5.19 -13.74
CA ARG A 464 16.32 -6.46 -14.49
C ARG A 464 15.33 -6.53 -15.66
N HIS A 465 14.11 -6.00 -15.52
CA HIS A 465 13.10 -6.08 -16.58
C HIS A 465 13.28 -5.04 -17.70
N SER A 466 13.93 -3.91 -17.43
CA SER A 466 14.22 -2.91 -18.49
C SER A 466 15.33 -3.36 -19.45
N ARG A 467 16.18 -4.32 -19.08
CA ARG A 467 17.25 -4.86 -19.95
C ARG A 467 16.75 -5.89 -20.96
N THR A 468 15.55 -6.45 -20.78
CA THR A 468 15.00 -7.48 -21.67
C THR A 468 14.13 -6.94 -22.81
N ASN A 469 13.77 -5.65 -22.82
CA ASN A 469 12.89 -5.07 -23.84
C ASN A 469 13.60 -4.21 -24.89
N THR A 470 14.94 -4.10 -24.89
CA THR A 470 15.69 -3.29 -25.86
C THR A 470 16.34 -4.09 -27.00
N ASN A 471 16.00 -5.37 -27.21
CA ASN A 471 16.64 -6.21 -28.23
C ASN A 471 15.73 -6.70 -29.38
N ASN A 472 14.52 -6.16 -29.54
CA ASN A 472 13.61 -6.56 -30.64
C ASN A 472 13.32 -5.44 -31.66
N GLU A 473 14.32 -4.60 -31.95
CA GLU A 473 14.38 -3.94 -33.25
C GLU A 473 15.67 -4.39 -33.93
N ILE A 474 15.54 -5.34 -34.86
CA ILE A 474 16.20 -5.42 -36.16
C ILE A 474 15.79 -6.75 -36.81
N ILE A 475 15.50 -6.67 -38.12
CA ILE A 475 15.22 -7.71 -39.12
C ILE A 475 13.76 -8.21 -39.19
N PHE A 476 12.96 -7.67 -40.12
CA PHE A 476 12.74 -8.28 -41.45
C PHE A 476 12.08 -7.26 -42.40
N GLN A 477 12.80 -6.98 -43.50
CA GLN A 477 12.45 -6.40 -44.80
C GLN A 477 11.60 -5.12 -44.89
#